data_AF-A0A730HGC2-F1
#
_entry.id   AF-A0A730HGC2-F1
#
_cell.length_a   1.000
_cell.length_b   1.000
_cell.length_c   1.000
_cell.angle_alpha   90.00
_cell.angle_beta   90.00
_cell.angle_gamma   90.00
#
_symmetry.space_group_name_H-M   'P 1'
#
loop_
_entity.id
_entity.type
_entity.pdbx_description
1 polymer ?
#
loop_
_entity_poly.entity_id
_entity_poly.type
_entity_poly.pdbx_seq_one_letter_code
_entity_poly.pdbx_strand_id
1 'polypeptide(L)'
;MCVLGAAFFKTGLAWQSSKILLKYAKTERSLSVLIFLIGGVMSAFVSNSGTVAVLIPIVLGIAASSQIKPIKLLMPLVFGATIGADISIIGSPGNLIAKNTIETFSKGSLSVPFFEYAKIGIPLLIACSIFLYFFGSKLIADREGNTQSDSQMDYSQIPA
;
A
#
# COMPACT_ATOMS: atom_id res chain seq x y z
N MET A 1 6.40 -10.40 -11.03
CA MET A 1 5.41 -9.68 -10.20
C MET A 1 4.04 -9.52 -10.89
N CYS A 2 3.99 -9.24 -12.21
CA CYS A 2 2.71 -9.05 -12.93
C CYS A 2 1.74 -10.25 -12.90
N VAL A 3 2.24 -11.49 -12.84
CA VAL A 3 1.39 -12.71 -12.87
C VAL A 3 0.65 -12.94 -11.55
N LEU A 4 1.29 -12.74 -10.39
CA LEU A 4 0.61 -12.84 -9.08
C LEU A 4 -0.37 -11.68 -8.86
N GLY A 5 -0.01 -10.46 -9.28
CA GLY A 5 -0.93 -9.33 -9.29
C GLY A 5 -2.17 -9.61 -10.13
N ALA A 6 -1.99 -10.11 -11.35
CA ALA A 6 -3.09 -10.50 -12.23
C ALA A 6 -3.97 -11.62 -11.64
N ALA A 7 -3.39 -12.61 -10.94
CA ALA A 7 -4.15 -13.67 -10.27
C ALA A 7 -5.00 -13.14 -9.10
N PHE A 8 -4.49 -12.18 -8.33
CA PHE A 8 -5.25 -11.50 -7.25
C PHE A 8 -6.42 -10.68 -7.80
N PHE A 9 -6.23 -10.00 -8.93
CA PHE A 9 -7.30 -9.31 -9.64
C PHE A 9 -8.37 -10.26 -10.19
N LYS A 10 -7.92 -11.39 -10.77
CA LYS A 10 -8.81 -12.38 -11.40
C LYS A 10 -9.65 -13.18 -10.40
N THR A 11 -9.20 -13.27 -9.14
CA THR A 11 -9.90 -14.00 -8.06
C THR A 11 -10.97 -13.17 -7.34
N GLY A 12 -11.09 -11.87 -7.62
CA GLY A 12 -12.13 -11.03 -7.02
C GLY A 12 -11.95 -10.77 -5.52
N LEU A 13 -10.79 -11.13 -4.93
CA LEU A 13 -10.51 -10.95 -3.50
C LEU A 13 -10.59 -9.47 -3.09
N ALA A 14 -10.15 -8.56 -3.98
CA ALA A 14 -10.28 -7.11 -3.82
C ALA A 14 -11.75 -6.65 -3.71
N TRP A 15 -12.66 -7.32 -4.42
CA TRP A 15 -14.10 -7.03 -4.39
C TRP A 15 -14.77 -7.61 -3.15
N GLN A 16 -14.33 -8.79 -2.69
CA GLN A 16 -14.78 -9.44 -1.46
C GLN A 16 -14.37 -8.64 -0.20
N SER A 17 -13.14 -8.11 -0.16
CA SER A 17 -12.68 -7.23 0.92
C SER A 17 -13.50 -5.95 1.03
N SER A 18 -14.04 -5.45 -0.08
CA SER A 18 -14.88 -4.23 -0.14
C SER A 18 -16.24 -4.42 0.56
N LYS A 19 -16.86 -5.61 0.47
CA LYS A 19 -18.12 -5.93 1.19
C LYS A 19 -17.93 -6.10 2.70
N ILE A 20 -16.77 -6.62 3.13
CA ILE A 20 -16.40 -6.67 4.55
C ILE A 20 -16.11 -5.25 5.09
N LEU A 21 -15.52 -4.39 4.24
CA LEU A 21 -15.21 -2.99 4.53
C LEU A 21 -16.48 -2.21 4.93
N LEU A 22 -17.54 -2.33 4.13
CA LEU A 22 -18.79 -1.59 4.33
C LEU A 22 -19.57 -2.06 5.57
N LYS A 23 -19.38 -3.30 6.02
CA LYS A 23 -20.08 -3.85 7.19
C LYS A 23 -19.45 -3.43 8.53
N TYR A 24 -18.15 -3.11 8.54
CA TYR A 24 -17.40 -2.68 9.74
C TYR A 24 -17.04 -1.18 9.75
N ALA A 25 -17.29 -0.44 8.67
CA ALA A 25 -17.01 1.00 8.55
C ALA A 25 -18.03 1.89 9.28
N LYS A 26 -18.10 1.82 10.61
CA LYS A 26 -18.88 2.79 11.41
C LYS A 26 -18.09 4.06 11.79
N THR A 27 -16.77 4.12 11.55
CA THR A 27 -15.92 5.25 11.97
C THR A 27 -14.74 5.45 11.02
N GLU A 28 -14.42 6.72 10.70
CA GLU A 28 -13.31 7.10 9.81
C GLU A 28 -11.99 6.40 10.17
N ARG A 29 -11.67 6.31 11.47
CA ARG A 29 -10.47 5.64 11.99
C ARG A 29 -10.38 4.17 11.60
N SER A 30 -11.49 3.44 11.73
CA SER A 30 -11.54 2.02 11.40
C SER A 30 -11.34 1.79 9.90
N LEU A 31 -11.85 2.71 9.08
CA LEU A 31 -11.72 2.64 7.63
C LEU A 31 -10.27 2.87 7.19
N SER A 32 -9.59 3.88 7.76
CA SER A 32 -8.17 4.15 7.50
C SER A 32 -7.28 2.96 7.87
N VAL A 33 -7.51 2.35 9.04
CA VAL A 33 -6.74 1.17 9.49
C VAL A 33 -6.97 -0.03 8.58
N LEU A 34 -8.21 -0.25 8.14
CA LEU A 34 -8.55 -1.37 7.29
C LEU A 34 -7.94 -1.25 5.89
N ILE A 35 -7.94 -0.03 5.32
CA ILE A 35 -7.28 0.26 4.04
C ILE A 35 -5.76 0.08 4.16
N PHE A 36 -5.15 0.54 5.26
CA PHE A 36 -3.74 0.31 5.55
C PHE A 36 -3.40 -1.18 5.59
N LEU A 37 -4.22 -1.98 6.28
CA LEU A 37 -3.98 -3.41 6.46
C LEU A 37 -4.15 -4.18 5.14
N ILE A 38 -5.18 -3.86 4.36
CA ILE A 38 -5.41 -4.43 3.02
C ILE A 38 -4.27 -4.05 2.08
N GLY A 39 -3.89 -2.78 2.05
CA GLY A 39 -2.76 -2.31 1.25
C GLY A 39 -1.46 -3.00 1.61
N GLY A 40 -1.20 -3.20 2.91
CA GLY A 40 0.01 -3.88 3.36
C GLY A 40 0.04 -5.37 3.03
N VAL A 41 -1.04 -6.10 3.31
CA VAL A 41 -1.12 -7.54 3.00
C VAL A 41 -1.02 -7.77 1.49
N MET A 42 -1.67 -6.94 0.69
CA MET A 42 -1.65 -7.08 -0.77
C MET A 42 -0.27 -6.71 -1.36
N SER A 43 0.39 -5.70 -0.79
CA SER A 43 1.71 -5.24 -1.23
C SER A 43 2.83 -6.24 -0.92
N ALA A 44 2.67 -7.05 0.12
CA ALA A 44 3.58 -8.15 0.42
C ALA A 44 3.72 -9.16 -0.73
N PHE A 45 2.78 -9.21 -1.68
CA PHE A 45 2.80 -10.14 -2.81
C PHE A 45 2.97 -9.48 -4.18
N VAL A 46 2.60 -8.21 -4.35
CA VAL A 46 2.50 -7.57 -5.68
C VAL A 46 3.60 -6.54 -5.95
N SER A 47 3.99 -5.76 -4.93
CA SER A 47 4.76 -4.49 -4.95
C SER A 47 3.93 -3.29 -4.49
N ASN A 48 4.62 -2.31 -3.92
CA ASN A 48 4.03 -1.06 -3.41
C ASN A 48 3.27 -0.31 -4.52
N SER A 49 3.93 -0.03 -5.65
CA SER A 49 3.32 0.73 -6.75
C SER A 49 2.14 0.00 -7.39
N GLY A 50 2.26 -1.32 -7.59
CA GLY A 50 1.18 -2.11 -8.18
C GLY A 50 -0.06 -2.07 -7.30
N THR A 51 0.11 -2.33 -6.00
CA THR A 51 -0.97 -2.35 -5.01
C THR A 51 -1.69 -1.01 -4.90
N VAL A 52 -0.94 0.09 -4.86
CA VAL A 52 -1.53 1.44 -4.82
C VAL A 52 -2.34 1.71 -6.09
N ALA A 53 -1.81 1.40 -7.28
CA ALA A 53 -2.54 1.60 -8.54
C ALA A 53 -3.87 0.82 -8.59
N VAL A 54 -3.91 -0.39 -8.03
CA VAL A 54 -5.15 -1.19 -7.91
C VAL A 54 -6.16 -0.53 -6.98
N LEU A 55 -5.70 -0.09 -5.82
CA LEU A 55 -6.55 0.26 -4.70
C LEU A 55 -6.99 1.73 -4.73
N ILE A 56 -6.29 2.61 -5.46
CA ILE A 56 -6.70 4.02 -5.68
C ILE A 56 -8.18 4.13 -6.09
N PRO A 57 -8.65 3.53 -7.21
CA PRO A 57 -10.03 3.72 -7.66
C PRO A 57 -11.05 3.21 -6.63
N ILE A 58 -10.72 2.13 -5.91
CA ILE A 58 -11.56 1.57 -4.86
C ILE A 58 -11.64 2.53 -3.68
N VAL A 59 -10.51 3.07 -3.22
CA VAL A 59 -10.41 4.02 -2.11
C VAL A 59 -11.10 5.35 -2.44
N LEU A 60 -10.98 5.85 -3.68
CA LEU A 60 -11.70 7.04 -4.13
C LEU A 60 -13.21 6.83 -4.12
N GLY A 61 -13.70 5.67 -4.59
CA GLY A 61 -15.13 5.34 -4.54
C GLY A 61 -15.67 5.29 -3.11
N ILE A 62 -14.89 4.72 -2.19
CA ILE A 62 -15.24 4.68 -0.76
C ILE A 62 -15.23 6.08 -0.14
N ALA A 63 -14.24 6.91 -0.47
CA ALA A 63 -14.14 8.29 -0.02
C ALA A 63 -15.38 9.11 -0.43
N ALA A 64 -15.78 9.00 -1.69
CA ALA A 64 -16.95 9.67 -2.25
C ALA A 64 -18.26 9.20 -1.59
N SER A 65 -18.43 7.89 -1.40
CA SER A 65 -19.63 7.33 -0.74
C SER A 65 -19.71 7.68 0.75
N SER A 66 -18.57 7.89 1.40
CA SER A 66 -18.51 8.14 2.85
C SER A 66 -18.41 9.63 3.19
N GLN A 67 -18.39 10.53 2.19
CA GLN A 67 -18.16 11.97 2.35
C GLN A 67 -16.84 12.30 3.09
N ILE A 68 -15.82 11.44 2.95
CA ILE A 68 -14.50 11.62 3.55
C ILE A 68 -13.56 12.16 2.48
N LYS A 69 -12.65 13.08 2.84
CA LYS A 69 -11.63 13.57 1.90
C LYS A 69 -10.74 12.41 1.41
N PRO A 70 -10.53 12.22 0.09
CA PRO A 70 -9.75 11.10 -0.45
C PRO A 70 -8.35 10.97 0.15
N ILE A 71 -7.68 12.10 0.42
CA ILE A 71 -6.35 12.14 1.03
C ILE A 71 -6.29 11.42 2.39
N LYS A 72 -7.40 11.41 3.15
CA LYS A 72 -7.51 10.72 4.46
C LYS A 72 -7.51 9.20 4.36
N LEU A 73 -7.82 8.66 3.18
CA LEU A 73 -7.83 7.22 2.93
C LEU A 73 -6.66 6.78 2.04
N LEU A 74 -6.19 7.66 1.15
CA LEU A 74 -5.01 7.42 0.31
C LEU A 74 -3.70 7.41 1.10
N MET A 75 -3.54 8.28 2.11
CA MET A 75 -2.34 8.29 2.96
C MET A 75 -2.12 6.93 3.67
N PRO A 76 -3.11 6.40 4.41
CA PRO A 76 -3.01 5.08 5.02
C PRO A 76 -2.77 3.97 3.99
N LEU A 77 -3.36 4.06 2.80
CA LEU A 77 -3.13 3.09 1.73
C LEU A 77 -1.65 3.03 1.34
N VAL A 78 -1.03 4.18 1.05
CA VAL A 78 0.36 4.25 0.58
C VAL A 78 1.33 3.81 1.67
N PHE A 79 1.11 4.23 2.93
CA PHE A 79 1.91 3.77 4.06
C PHE A 79 1.79 2.27 4.27
N GLY A 80 0.57 1.73 4.21
CA GLY A 80 0.31 0.30 4.31
C GLY A 80 1.03 -0.47 3.21
N ALA A 81 0.86 -0.04 1.96
CA ALA A 81 1.50 -0.67 0.82
C ALA A 81 3.04 -0.60 0.89
N THR A 82 3.62 0.48 1.43
CA THR A 82 5.07 0.59 1.62
C THR A 82 5.57 -0.43 2.65
N ILE A 83 4.98 -0.44 3.85
CA ILE A 83 5.38 -1.37 4.92
C ILE A 83 5.11 -2.82 4.54
N GLY A 84 4.01 -3.07 3.83
CA GLY A 84 3.65 -4.39 3.33
C GLY A 84 4.65 -4.97 2.36
N ALA A 85 5.21 -4.14 1.47
CA ALA A 85 6.25 -4.55 0.54
C ALA A 85 7.51 -5.06 1.26
N ASP A 86 7.75 -4.60 2.49
CA ASP A 86 8.89 -5.01 3.31
C ASP A 86 8.67 -6.30 4.12
N ILE A 87 7.46 -6.88 4.09
CA ILE A 87 7.19 -8.17 4.71
C ILE A 87 7.82 -9.32 3.91
N SER A 88 7.92 -9.17 2.60
CA SER A 88 8.41 -10.21 1.70
C SER A 88 9.64 -9.75 0.95
N ILE A 89 10.60 -10.67 0.74
CA ILE A 89 11.77 -10.41 -0.13
C ILE A 89 11.34 -10.05 -1.57
N ILE A 90 10.19 -10.58 -2.01
CA ILE A 90 9.65 -10.29 -3.35
C ILE A 90 8.97 -8.93 -3.44
N GLY A 91 8.56 -8.32 -2.31
CA GLY A 91 7.72 -7.13 -2.31
C GLY A 91 8.47 -5.85 -2.72
N SER A 92 9.79 -5.81 -2.51
CA SER A 92 10.65 -4.70 -2.90
C SER A 92 11.95 -5.19 -3.56
N PRO A 93 12.39 -4.59 -4.69
CA PRO A 93 13.67 -4.92 -5.30
C PRO A 93 14.86 -4.67 -4.34
N GLY A 94 14.75 -3.70 -3.43
CA GLY A 94 15.78 -3.45 -2.42
C GLY A 94 16.02 -4.64 -1.49
N ASN A 95 14.95 -5.32 -1.05
CA ASN A 95 15.05 -6.47 -0.15
C ASN A 95 15.68 -7.67 -0.85
N LEU A 96 15.40 -7.83 -2.15
CA LEU A 96 16.05 -8.85 -2.98
C LEU A 96 17.54 -8.55 -3.18
N ILE A 97 17.93 -7.30 -3.46
CA ILE A 97 19.34 -6.91 -3.60
C ILE A 97 20.09 -7.15 -2.29
N ALA A 98 19.51 -6.76 -1.15
CA ALA A 98 20.10 -6.99 0.17
C ALA A 98 20.35 -8.47 0.44
N LYS A 99 19.37 -9.35 0.15
CA LYS A 99 19.55 -10.81 0.24
C LYS A 99 20.73 -11.29 -0.61
N ASN A 100 20.76 -10.95 -1.90
CA ASN A 100 21.81 -11.39 -2.83
C ASN A 100 23.20 -10.91 -2.38
N THR A 101 23.26 -9.69 -1.84
CA THR A 101 24.49 -9.08 -1.32
C THR A 101 25.01 -9.88 -0.11
N ILE A 102 24.16 -10.21 0.86
CA ILE A 102 24.52 -11.01 2.04
C ILE A 102 24.99 -12.41 1.64
N GLU A 103 24.29 -13.07 0.71
CA GLU A 103 24.67 -14.40 0.21
C GLU A 103 26.04 -14.37 -0.50
N THR A 104 26.31 -13.30 -1.26
CA THR A 104 27.59 -13.09 -1.95
C THR A 104 28.75 -12.87 -0.98
N PHE A 105 28.58 -11.99 0.03
CA PHE A 105 29.62 -11.71 1.03
C PHE A 105 29.86 -12.89 1.97
N SER A 106 28.85 -13.69 2.26
CA SER A 106 28.96 -14.84 3.16
C SER A 106 29.49 -16.11 2.48
N LYS A 107 29.86 -16.07 1.18
CA LYS A 107 30.22 -17.27 0.38
C LYS A 107 29.19 -18.41 0.50
N GLY A 108 27.91 -18.06 0.62
CA GLY A 108 26.82 -19.03 0.76
C GLY A 108 26.61 -19.65 2.15
N SER A 109 27.34 -19.25 3.20
CA SER A 109 27.11 -19.77 4.56
C SER A 109 25.88 -19.19 5.28
N LEU A 110 25.45 -17.97 4.93
CA LEU A 110 24.18 -17.39 5.38
C LEU A 110 23.20 -17.36 4.19
N SER A 111 22.20 -18.24 4.20
CA SER A 111 21.02 -18.06 3.35
C SER A 111 19.97 -17.29 4.15
N VAL A 112 19.46 -16.21 3.58
CA VAL A 112 18.36 -15.45 4.17
C VAL A 112 17.05 -16.09 3.67
N PRO A 113 16.28 -16.76 4.54
CA PRO A 113 15.04 -17.42 4.12
C PRO A 113 14.00 -16.39 3.70
N PHE A 114 13.06 -16.81 2.85
CA PHE A 114 12.03 -15.94 2.25
C PHE A 114 11.20 -15.11 3.26
N PHE A 115 11.02 -15.63 4.48
CA PHE A 115 10.22 -15.03 5.54
C PHE A 115 11.03 -14.34 6.65
N GLU A 116 12.35 -14.17 6.48
CA GLU A 116 13.16 -13.48 7.50
C GLU A 116 12.72 -12.03 7.67
N TYR A 117 12.37 -11.38 6.56
CA TYR A 117 11.83 -10.02 6.54
C TYR A 117 10.43 -9.94 7.15
N ALA A 118 9.63 -11.01 7.05
CA ALA A 118 8.30 -11.05 7.65
C ALA A 118 8.34 -10.99 9.18
N LYS A 119 9.41 -11.50 9.80
CA LYS A 119 9.61 -11.40 11.26
C LYS A 119 9.72 -9.96 11.75
N ILE A 120 10.25 -9.05 10.91
CA ILE A 120 10.29 -7.61 11.20
C ILE A 120 9.05 -6.90 10.64
N GLY A 121 8.64 -7.24 9.43
CA GLY A 121 7.57 -6.54 8.72
C GLY A 121 6.18 -6.73 9.34
N ILE A 122 5.86 -7.94 9.84
CA ILE A 122 4.58 -8.20 10.51
C ILE A 122 4.41 -7.38 11.79
N PRO A 123 5.35 -7.42 12.77
CA PRO A 123 5.22 -6.57 13.95
C PRO A 123 5.26 -5.08 13.62
N LEU A 124 6.01 -4.66 12.59
CA LEU A 124 5.99 -3.27 12.13
C LEU A 124 4.62 -2.86 11.57
N LEU A 125 3.99 -3.73 10.77
CA LEU A 125 2.66 -3.50 10.23
C LEU A 125 1.62 -3.42 11.36
N ILE A 126 1.71 -4.29 12.37
CA ILE A 126 0.83 -4.25 13.55
C ILE A 126 1.06 -2.95 14.35
N ALA A 127 2.30 -2.57 14.60
CA ALA A 127 2.65 -1.34 15.32
C ALA A 127 2.13 -0.09 14.60
N CYS A 128 2.32 0.01 13.28
CA CYS A 128 1.80 1.11 12.48
C CYS A 128 0.27 1.11 12.38
N SER A 129 -0.36 -0.06 12.34
CA SER A 129 -1.82 -0.19 12.40
C SER A 129 -2.39 0.36 13.72
N ILE A 130 -1.77 0.02 14.85
CA ILE A 130 -2.12 0.57 16.17
C ILE A 130 -1.87 2.08 16.22
N PHE A 131 -0.72 2.53 15.69
CA PHE A 131 -0.40 3.96 15.61
C PHE A 131 -1.41 4.74 14.78
N LEU A 132 -1.81 4.23 13.61
CA LEU A 132 -2.85 4.86 12.79
C LEU A 132 -4.22 4.84 13.46
N TYR A 133 -4.53 3.80 14.24
CA TYR A 133 -5.78 3.79 15.01
C TYR A 133 -5.82 4.92 16.05
N PHE A 134 -4.71 5.17 16.75
CA PHE A 134 -4.63 6.22 17.78
C PHE A 134 -4.42 7.64 17.21
N PHE A 135 -3.51 7.80 16.25
CA PHE A 135 -3.05 9.09 15.73
C PHE A 135 -3.57 9.42 14.33
N GLY A 136 -4.17 8.47 13.60
CA GLY A 136 -4.57 8.65 12.21
C GLY A 136 -5.57 9.78 11.98
N SER A 137 -6.49 10.03 12.93
CA SER A 137 -7.41 11.17 12.82
C SER A 137 -6.75 12.53 13.08
N LYS A 138 -5.57 12.57 13.69
CA LYS A 138 -4.85 13.81 14.06
C LYS A 138 -3.71 14.13 13.09
N LEU A 139 -3.14 13.12 12.45
CA LEU A 139 -1.97 13.26 11.58
C LEU A 139 -2.34 13.66 10.15
N ILE A 140 -3.52 13.28 9.66
CA ILE A 140 -3.97 13.66 8.33
C ILE A 140 -4.61 15.05 8.42
N ALA A 141 -3.73 16.05 8.40
CA ALA A 141 -4.11 17.45 8.27
C ALA A 141 -4.97 17.62 7.01
N ASP A 142 -5.95 18.51 7.14
CA ASP A 142 -6.97 18.81 6.16
C ASP A 142 -6.40 19.60 4.96
N ARG A 143 -5.36 19.07 4.33
CA ARG A 143 -4.76 19.66 3.13
C ARG A 143 -5.81 19.62 2.04
N GLU A 144 -6.37 20.78 1.74
CA GLU A 144 -7.11 21.01 0.51
C GLU A 144 -6.22 20.59 -0.64
N GLY A 145 -6.63 19.53 -1.35
CA GLY A 145 -5.97 19.14 -2.57
C GLY A 145 -6.13 20.30 -3.53
N ASN A 146 -5.06 21.08 -3.74
CA ASN A 146 -4.94 21.85 -4.95
C ASN A 146 -4.89 20.80 -6.05
N THR A 147 -6.05 20.55 -6.67
CA THR A 147 -6.16 19.83 -7.92
C THR A 147 -5.17 20.53 -8.84
N GLN A 148 -3.97 19.95 -9.02
CA GLN A 148 -3.26 20.13 -10.26
C GLN A 148 -4.19 19.53 -11.30
N SER A 149 -5.10 20.39 -11.76
CA SER A 149 -5.73 20.37 -13.05
C SER A 149 -4.70 19.81 -14.01
N ASP A 150 -5.12 18.85 -14.82
CA ASP A 150 -4.48 18.50 -16.07
C ASP A 150 -3.82 19.74 -16.65
N SER A 151 -2.51 19.91 -16.41
CA SER A 151 -1.70 20.78 -17.22
C SER A 151 -1.64 20.02 -18.53
N GLN A 152 -2.64 20.25 -19.36
CA GLN A 152 -2.63 19.99 -20.78
C GLN A 152 -1.26 20.45 -21.25
N MET A 153 -0.35 19.49 -21.43
CA MET A 153 1.06 19.74 -21.71
C MET A 153 1.09 20.55 -23.00
N ASP A 154 1.41 21.84 -22.88
CA ASP A 154 1.39 22.76 -24.00
C ASP A 154 2.61 22.49 -24.88
N TYR A 155 2.40 21.71 -25.93
CA TYR A 155 3.41 21.37 -26.94
C TYR A 155 3.73 22.54 -27.89
N SER A 156 3.14 23.73 -27.71
CA SER A 156 3.37 24.89 -28.57
C SER A 156 4.78 25.49 -28.45
N GLN A 157 5.54 25.14 -27.41
CA GLN A 157 6.88 25.67 -27.16
C GLN A 157 8.03 24.72 -27.54
N ILE A 158 7.74 23.61 -28.23
CA ILE A 158 8.81 22.71 -28.70
C ILE A 158 9.28 23.22 -30.07
N PRO A 159 10.52 23.74 -30.20
CA PRO A 159 11.09 24.01 -31.52
C PRO A 159 11.25 22.68 -32.27
N ALA A 160 10.80 22.66 -33.53
CA ALA A 160 10.82 21.50 -34.42
C ALA A 160 12.23 20.92 -34.65
#